data_AF-A0A0W0XM75-F1
#
_entry.id   AF-A0A0W0XM75-F1
#
_cell.length_a   1.000
_cell.length_b   1.000
_cell.length_c   1.000
_cell.angle_alpha   90.00
_cell.angle_beta   90.00
_cell.angle_gamma   90.00
#
_symmetry.space_group_name_H-M   'P 1'
#
loop_
_entity.id
_entity.type
_entity.pdbx_description
1 polymer ?
#
loop_
_entity_poly.entity_id
_entity_poly.type
_entity_poly.pdbx_seq_one_letter_code
_entity_poly.pdbx_strand_id
1 'polypeptide(L)'
;MTNLFQLFQSREVRYFPNVFTSRSTFKKQLQPKIHTSSKSLEAFLQLEEKLKPMLKSDNNLTIHLVRKTNDAFYKHHKVDLTMENSNLESIAMGERMNTGRTLFEHLYRADKELLSRSFNHVSTPKLMELKLAVVEQLGQEKLVEKVAVEKQRDCKQLLTQTQHLIMSAKTVSAVIASVAYSARVFTELGVVTKGKISDSAICNLFEEDIPKVFASQKLNLGTSLNHVGSAFQLENVREQLIVRLEDYLSRRARLLDEVVTENDQGGDVSQRYQVINRGFFYNKDLQEARVAIASRLLMQIERYQLCDREGTGTPVDNDRKAKNGDTIDTPQHFAQALIDAIEDNLNCFEKKARVVDQLGELHEILMEAREQMGVVYTQTVKVGGRYNLKEQLGLEKGSQPAMTH
;
A
#
# COMPACT_ATOMS: atom_id res chain seq x y z
N MET A 1 1.40 -51.64 23.31
CA MET A 1 0.60 -50.58 22.67
C MET A 1 0.70 -49.33 23.53
N THR A 2 1.56 -48.40 23.14
CA THR A 2 1.73 -47.12 23.86
C THR A 2 0.56 -46.22 23.49
N ASN A 3 -0.22 -45.78 24.47
CA ASN A 3 -1.39 -44.95 24.26
C ASN A 3 -0.95 -43.60 23.64
N LEU A 4 -1.59 -43.15 22.56
CA LEU A 4 -1.31 -41.86 21.91
C LEU A 4 -1.26 -40.72 22.94
N PHE A 5 -2.09 -40.80 23.99
CA PHE A 5 -2.15 -39.86 25.10
C PHE A 5 -0.86 -39.82 25.97
N GLN A 6 -0.17 -40.95 26.14
CA GLN A 6 1.12 -41.00 26.84
C GLN A 6 2.26 -40.43 25.97
N LEU A 7 2.15 -40.55 24.64
CA LEU A 7 3.02 -39.88 23.68
C LEU A 7 2.80 -38.35 23.65
N PHE A 8 1.57 -37.90 23.94
CA PHE A 8 1.23 -36.48 24.14
C PHE A 8 1.81 -35.92 25.45
N GLN A 9 1.84 -36.71 26.53
CA GLN A 9 2.40 -36.27 27.82
C GLN A 9 3.93 -36.38 27.91
N SER A 10 4.56 -37.28 27.13
CA SER A 10 6.01 -37.51 27.19
C SER A 10 6.85 -36.55 26.33
N ARG A 11 6.21 -35.69 25.52
CA ARG A 11 6.94 -34.68 24.74
C ARG A 11 7.04 -33.41 25.56
N GLU A 12 8.22 -33.22 26.16
CA GLU A 12 8.73 -31.92 26.57
C GLU A 12 8.23 -30.86 25.59
N VAL A 13 7.41 -29.92 26.08
CA VAL A 13 7.09 -28.70 25.35
C VAL A 13 8.39 -27.93 25.26
N ARG A 14 9.19 -28.24 24.24
CA ARG A 14 10.46 -27.57 24.01
C ARG A 14 10.15 -26.12 23.64
N TYR A 15 10.53 -25.22 24.53
CA TYR A 15 10.79 -23.84 24.16
C TYR A 15 11.77 -23.86 22.98
N PHE A 16 11.39 -23.23 21.87
CA PHE A 16 12.30 -23.04 20.75
C PHE A 16 12.77 -21.59 20.82
N PRO A 17 13.91 -21.29 21.48
CA PRO A 17 14.47 -19.94 21.48
C PRO A 17 15.07 -19.54 20.13
N ASN A 18 14.96 -20.40 19.11
CA ASN A 18 15.68 -20.24 17.86
C ASN A 18 15.25 -18.99 17.11
N VAL A 19 16.25 -18.17 16.85
CA VAL A 19 16.17 -17.04 15.94
C VAL A 19 16.56 -17.55 14.56
N PHE A 20 15.74 -17.26 13.55
CA PHE A 20 16.08 -17.49 12.16
C PHE A 20 15.93 -16.19 11.37
N THR A 21 16.55 -16.14 10.20
CA THR A 21 16.57 -14.94 9.36
C THR A 21 15.87 -15.25 8.05
N SER A 22 14.88 -14.42 7.70
CA SER A 22 14.32 -14.32 6.35
C SER A 22 15.08 -13.22 5.62
N ARG A 23 15.50 -13.45 4.37
CA ARG A 23 16.21 -12.46 3.55
C ARG A 23 15.55 -12.32 2.20
N SER A 24 15.39 -11.08 1.76
CA SER A 24 14.91 -10.69 0.43
C SER A 24 15.88 -9.66 -0.17
N THR A 25 16.24 -9.85 -1.43
CA THR A 25 17.15 -8.95 -2.16
C THR A 25 16.37 -8.09 -3.15
N PHE A 26 16.59 -6.78 -3.13
CA PHE A 26 15.96 -5.79 -4.01
C PHE A 26 17.00 -5.05 -4.87
N LYS A 27 16.58 -4.38 -5.94
CA LYS A 27 17.48 -3.53 -6.74
C LYS A 27 17.93 -2.27 -5.98
N LYS A 28 18.98 -1.63 -6.51
CA LYS A 28 19.73 -0.46 -6.00
C LYS A 28 18.90 0.69 -5.41
N GLN A 29 17.63 0.82 -5.76
CA GLN A 29 16.69 1.73 -5.10
C GLN A 29 15.79 0.94 -4.17
N LEU A 30 16.18 0.84 -2.91
CA LEU A 30 15.29 0.37 -1.85
C LEU A 30 14.10 1.31 -1.80
N GLN A 31 12.95 0.85 -2.29
CA GLN A 31 11.73 1.62 -2.19
C GLN A 31 11.35 1.76 -0.71
N PRO A 32 10.86 2.94 -0.30
CA PRO A 32 10.39 3.13 1.06
C PRO A 32 9.27 2.13 1.34
N LYS A 33 9.31 1.55 2.54
CA LYS A 33 8.28 0.62 3.00
C LYS A 33 6.93 1.34 3.02
N ILE A 34 5.97 0.88 2.21
CA ILE A 34 4.63 1.45 2.16
C ILE A 34 3.76 0.71 3.19
N HIS A 35 3.38 1.42 4.26
CA HIS A 35 2.44 0.92 5.25
C HIS A 35 1.02 0.79 4.66
N THR A 36 0.14 0.07 5.37
CA THR A 36 -1.29 0.03 5.01
C THR A 36 -1.91 1.42 5.18
N SER A 37 -2.95 1.72 4.41
CA SER A 37 -3.67 3.00 4.51
C SER A 37 -4.13 3.25 5.95
N SER A 38 -4.68 2.22 6.61
CA SER A 38 -5.14 2.31 8.00
C SER A 38 -4.05 2.72 8.99
N LYS A 39 -2.83 2.14 8.89
CA LYS A 39 -1.71 2.49 9.78
C LYS A 39 -1.22 3.92 9.55
N SER A 40 -1.12 4.36 8.30
CA SER A 40 -0.70 5.71 7.96
C SER A 40 -1.71 6.76 8.43
N LEU A 41 -3.02 6.47 8.30
CA LEU A 41 -4.07 7.33 8.83
C LEU A 41 -4.00 7.43 10.36
N GLU A 42 -3.85 6.30 11.06
CA GLU A 42 -3.75 6.29 12.52
C GLU A 42 -2.53 7.06 13.02
N ALA A 43 -1.37 6.90 12.38
CA ALA A 43 -0.16 7.65 12.71
C ALA A 43 -0.35 9.16 12.49
N PHE A 44 -1.03 9.56 11.41
CA PHE A 44 -1.35 10.95 11.13
C PHE A 44 -2.31 11.55 12.19
N LEU A 45 -3.42 10.86 12.49
CA LEU A 45 -4.39 11.32 13.48
C LEU A 45 -3.80 11.40 14.89
N GLN A 46 -2.90 10.47 15.25
CA GLN A 46 -2.17 10.54 16.52
C GLN A 46 -1.22 11.74 16.58
N LEU A 47 -0.59 12.10 15.46
CA LEU A 47 0.22 13.31 15.39
C LEU A 47 -0.66 14.55 15.53
N GLU A 48 -1.79 14.60 14.83
CA GLU A 48 -2.75 15.71 14.95
C GLU A 48 -3.24 15.90 16.39
N GLU A 49 -3.67 14.83 17.07
CA GLU A 49 -4.10 14.91 18.47
C GLU A 49 -2.98 15.42 19.41
N LYS A 50 -1.71 15.08 19.13
CA LYS A 50 -0.57 15.64 19.87
C LYS A 50 -0.36 17.12 19.60
N LEU A 51 -0.59 17.57 18.38
CA LEU A 51 -0.44 18.97 17.97
C LEU A 51 -1.63 19.84 18.38
N LYS A 52 -2.79 19.24 18.67
CA LYS A 52 -4.05 19.90 19.03
C LYS A 52 -3.94 21.07 20.00
N PRO A 53 -3.11 21.04 21.08
CA PRO A 53 -2.95 22.18 21.98
C PRO A 53 -2.34 23.43 21.31
N MET A 54 -1.64 23.25 20.18
CA MET A 54 -0.97 24.30 19.42
C MET A 54 -1.79 24.78 18.21
N LEU A 55 -2.84 24.04 17.84
CA LEU A 55 -3.69 24.33 16.69
C LEU A 55 -4.62 25.51 17.01
N LYS A 56 -4.61 26.52 16.14
CA LYS A 56 -5.52 27.67 16.18
C LYS A 56 -6.41 27.62 14.95
N SER A 57 -7.73 27.55 15.15
CA SER A 57 -8.68 27.53 14.05
C SER A 57 -8.54 28.76 13.16
N ASP A 58 -8.09 28.58 11.91
CA ASP A 58 -8.21 29.57 10.84
C ASP A 58 -8.82 28.91 9.59
N ASN A 59 -10.14 28.95 9.56
CA ASN A 59 -10.93 28.28 8.53
C ASN A 59 -10.82 29.00 7.18
N ASN A 60 -10.65 30.33 7.15
CA ASN A 60 -10.69 31.10 5.90
C ASN A 60 -9.51 30.78 5.00
N LEU A 61 -8.30 30.70 5.58
CA LEU A 61 -7.10 30.38 4.81
C LEU A 61 -7.13 28.92 4.35
N THR A 62 -7.58 28.00 5.20
CA THR A 62 -7.79 26.59 4.83
C THR A 62 -8.73 26.46 3.63
N ILE A 63 -9.90 27.11 3.70
CA ILE A 63 -10.88 27.11 2.61
C ILE A 63 -10.27 27.67 1.31
N HIS A 64 -9.51 28.76 1.39
CA HIS A 64 -8.83 29.34 0.22
C HIS A 64 -7.86 28.35 -0.43
N LEU A 65 -6.98 27.72 0.34
CA LEU A 65 -6.00 26.75 -0.18
C LEU A 65 -6.68 25.53 -0.80
N VAL A 66 -7.73 25.03 -0.16
CA VAL A 66 -8.49 23.88 -0.65
C VAL A 66 -9.23 24.20 -1.95
N ARG A 67 -9.79 25.42 -2.09
CA ARG A 67 -10.40 25.88 -3.35
C ARG A 67 -9.43 25.86 -4.51
N LYS A 68 -8.15 26.21 -4.30
CA LYS A 68 -7.13 26.15 -5.37
C LYS A 68 -6.96 24.75 -5.95
N THR A 69 -7.05 23.74 -5.09
CA THR A 69 -7.05 22.33 -5.54
C THR A 69 -8.30 22.02 -6.35
N ASN A 70 -9.50 22.39 -5.88
CA ASN A 70 -10.73 22.14 -6.63
C ASN A 70 -10.75 22.88 -7.97
N ASP A 71 -10.33 24.15 -8.00
CA ASP A 71 -10.26 24.97 -9.20
C ASP A 71 -9.30 24.38 -10.24
N ALA A 72 -8.16 23.84 -9.81
CA ALA A 72 -7.21 23.17 -10.71
C ALA A 72 -7.85 21.96 -11.39
N PHE A 73 -8.55 21.11 -10.63
CA PHE A 73 -9.29 19.98 -11.19
C PHE A 73 -10.43 20.42 -12.11
N TYR A 74 -11.24 21.38 -11.67
CA TYR A 74 -12.36 21.85 -12.49
C TYR A 74 -11.89 22.48 -13.81
N LYS A 75 -10.84 23.31 -13.75
CA LYS A 75 -10.31 24.00 -14.93
C LYS A 75 -9.74 23.03 -15.96
N HIS A 76 -8.91 22.07 -15.52
CA HIS A 76 -8.14 21.19 -16.40
C HIS A 76 -8.86 19.88 -16.74
N HIS A 77 -9.62 19.35 -15.80
CA HIS A 77 -10.26 18.03 -15.89
C HIS A 77 -11.77 18.11 -16.03
N LYS A 78 -12.40 19.27 -15.82
CA LYS A 78 -13.87 19.44 -15.77
C LYS A 78 -14.52 18.52 -14.73
N VAL A 79 -13.79 18.22 -13.66
CA VAL A 79 -14.25 17.44 -12.52
C VAL A 79 -14.42 18.38 -11.34
N ASP A 80 -15.61 18.36 -10.75
CA ASP A 80 -15.86 18.98 -9.44
C ASP A 80 -15.65 17.92 -8.35
N LEU A 81 -14.87 18.24 -7.32
CA LEU A 81 -14.47 17.29 -6.28
C LEU A 81 -15.50 17.28 -5.16
N THR A 82 -16.48 16.40 -5.28
CA THR A 82 -17.59 16.29 -4.35
C THR A 82 -17.82 14.85 -3.92
N MET A 83 -18.02 14.63 -2.63
CA MET A 83 -18.51 13.37 -2.07
C MET A 83 -19.96 13.56 -1.66
N GLU A 84 -20.89 12.97 -2.42
CA GLU A 84 -22.33 13.17 -2.24
C GLU A 84 -22.70 14.66 -2.28
N ASN A 85 -23.06 15.26 -1.15
CA ASN A 85 -23.40 16.69 -1.03
C ASN A 85 -22.28 17.51 -0.35
N SER A 86 -21.15 16.89 -0.03
CA SER A 86 -20.03 17.54 0.65
C SER A 86 -18.92 17.84 -0.36
N ASN A 87 -18.47 19.09 -0.39
CA ASN A 87 -17.36 19.52 -1.22
C ASN A 87 -16.01 19.27 -0.50
N LEU A 88 -14.91 19.57 -1.20
CA LEU A 88 -13.57 19.40 -0.64
C LEU A 88 -13.31 20.28 0.60
N GLU A 89 -13.99 21.43 0.71
CA GLU A 89 -13.89 22.32 1.87
C GLU A 89 -14.43 21.63 3.12
N SER A 90 -15.63 21.06 3.07
CA SER A 90 -16.23 20.28 4.17
C SER A 90 -15.34 19.12 4.61
N ILE A 91 -14.71 18.44 3.65
CA ILE A 91 -13.77 17.34 3.91
C ILE A 91 -12.53 17.85 4.65
N ALA A 92 -11.92 18.93 4.15
CA ALA A 92 -10.73 19.53 4.76
C ALA A 92 -11.01 20.04 6.17
N MET A 93 -12.19 20.65 6.39
CA MET A 93 -12.64 21.16 7.68
C MET A 93 -12.96 20.07 8.71
N GLY A 94 -12.87 18.79 8.35
CA GLY A 94 -13.07 17.69 9.28
C GLY A 94 -14.51 17.56 9.76
N GLU A 95 -15.49 17.95 8.93
CA GLU A 95 -16.90 17.70 9.22
C GLU A 95 -17.14 16.22 9.52
N ARG A 96 -18.05 15.93 10.45
CA ARG A 96 -18.33 14.57 10.90
C ARG A 96 -19.58 14.01 10.26
N MET A 97 -19.53 12.72 9.95
CA MET A 97 -20.68 11.94 9.52
C MET A 97 -21.47 11.43 10.74
N ASN A 98 -22.70 10.97 10.51
CA ASN A 98 -23.54 10.31 11.53
C ASN A 98 -22.87 9.07 12.16
N THR A 99 -21.89 8.47 11.48
CA THR A 99 -21.09 7.35 11.99
C THR A 99 -20.03 7.76 13.02
N GLY A 100 -19.90 9.06 13.31
CA GLY A 100 -18.92 9.63 14.24
C GLY A 100 -17.52 9.87 13.65
N ARG A 101 -17.24 9.38 12.44
CA ARG A 101 -15.98 9.62 11.70
C ARG A 101 -16.01 10.97 10.98
N THR A 102 -14.84 11.57 10.76
CA THR A 102 -14.73 12.71 9.84
C THR A 102 -14.97 12.27 8.39
N LEU A 103 -15.41 13.20 7.53
CA LEU A 103 -15.53 12.96 6.08
C LEU A 103 -14.19 12.54 5.48
N PHE A 104 -13.09 13.14 5.93
CA PHE A 104 -11.73 12.75 5.54
C PHE A 104 -11.43 11.29 5.88
N GLU A 105 -11.67 10.85 7.12
CA GLU A 105 -11.46 9.45 7.51
C GLU A 105 -12.31 8.48 6.70
N HIS A 106 -13.57 8.83 6.44
CA HIS A 106 -14.47 8.01 5.63
C HIS A 106 -13.92 7.84 4.21
N LEU A 107 -13.53 8.95 3.60
CA LEU A 107 -13.01 8.98 2.25
C LEU A 107 -11.68 8.24 2.12
N TYR A 108 -10.76 8.48 3.05
CA TYR A 108 -9.44 7.87 3.03
C TYR A 108 -9.48 6.34 3.24
N ARG A 109 -10.43 5.84 4.05
CA ARG A 109 -10.62 4.40 4.29
C ARG A 109 -11.43 3.69 3.19
N ALA A 110 -12.01 4.43 2.24
CA ALA A 110 -12.91 3.86 1.25
C ALA A 110 -12.23 2.83 0.34
N ASP A 111 -12.97 1.77 0.00
CA ASP A 111 -12.55 0.74 -0.96
C ASP A 111 -12.92 1.09 -2.41
N LYS A 112 -13.32 2.34 -2.67
CA LYS A 112 -13.73 2.86 -3.97
C LYS A 112 -13.48 4.36 -4.07
N GLU A 113 -13.48 4.90 -5.29
CA GLU A 113 -13.42 6.34 -5.52
C GLU A 113 -14.73 7.02 -5.09
N LEU A 114 -14.60 8.17 -4.42
CA LEU A 114 -15.74 8.89 -3.81
C LEU A 114 -15.86 10.35 -4.23
N LEU A 115 -14.77 10.99 -4.70
CA LEU A 115 -14.81 12.38 -5.17
C LEU A 115 -15.26 12.53 -6.62
N SER A 116 -15.01 11.50 -7.45
CA SER A 116 -15.47 11.48 -8.83
C SER A 116 -15.53 10.05 -9.36
N ARG A 117 -16.57 9.77 -10.15
CA ARG A 117 -16.68 8.48 -10.87
C ARG A 117 -15.63 8.31 -11.95
N SER A 118 -15.09 9.40 -12.49
CA SER A 118 -14.05 9.35 -13.53
C SER A 118 -12.75 8.72 -13.02
N PHE A 119 -12.48 8.80 -11.70
CA PHE A 119 -11.28 8.20 -11.12
C PHE A 119 -11.32 6.67 -11.08
N ASN A 120 -12.49 6.04 -11.26
CA ASN A 120 -12.61 4.59 -11.31
C ASN A 120 -11.81 3.95 -12.45
N HIS A 121 -11.37 4.71 -13.44
CA HIS A 121 -10.60 4.19 -14.58
C HIS A 121 -9.10 4.50 -14.50
N VAL A 122 -8.65 5.10 -13.39
CA VAL A 122 -7.22 5.41 -13.19
C VAL A 122 -6.43 4.12 -13.09
N SER A 123 -5.39 4.03 -13.92
CA SER A 123 -4.45 2.94 -13.90
C SER A 123 -3.48 3.09 -12.74
N THR A 124 -2.94 1.97 -12.30
CA THR A 124 -2.01 1.91 -11.19
C THR A 124 -0.74 2.76 -11.37
N PRO A 125 -0.08 2.78 -12.56
CA PRO A 125 1.01 3.73 -12.80
C PRO A 125 0.59 5.18 -12.65
N LYS A 126 -0.62 5.55 -13.10
CA LYS A 126 -1.09 6.93 -13.02
C LYS A 126 -1.41 7.35 -11.59
N LEU A 127 -1.93 6.44 -10.77
CA LEU A 127 -2.06 6.69 -9.34
C LEU A 127 -0.68 6.85 -8.68
N MET A 128 0.30 6.01 -9.03
CA MET A 128 1.65 6.12 -8.45
C MET A 128 2.39 7.38 -8.92
N GLU A 129 2.30 7.73 -10.21
CA GLU A 129 2.86 8.95 -10.79
C GLU A 129 2.31 10.17 -10.04
N LEU A 130 0.99 10.20 -9.78
CA LEU A 130 0.36 11.23 -8.97
C LEU A 130 0.93 11.26 -7.54
N LYS A 131 0.97 10.11 -6.84
CA LYS A 131 1.49 10.02 -5.47
C LYS A 131 2.91 10.56 -5.37
N LEU A 132 3.80 10.10 -6.25
CA LEU A 132 5.21 10.49 -6.29
C LEU A 132 5.37 11.98 -6.59
N ALA A 133 4.63 12.51 -7.57
CA ALA A 133 4.69 13.93 -7.92
C ALA A 133 4.25 14.84 -6.76
N VAL A 134 3.20 14.46 -6.01
CA VAL A 134 2.77 15.23 -4.83
C VAL A 134 3.79 15.10 -3.69
N VAL A 135 4.32 13.89 -3.45
CA VAL A 135 5.34 13.65 -2.41
C VAL A 135 6.64 14.40 -2.68
N GLU A 136 7.05 14.52 -3.94
CA GLU A 136 8.20 15.32 -4.36
C GLU A 136 8.03 16.79 -3.96
N GLN A 137 6.84 17.37 -4.15
CA GLN A 137 6.57 18.73 -3.70
C GLN A 137 6.63 18.87 -2.17
N LEU A 138 6.13 17.87 -1.43
CA LEU A 138 6.19 17.82 0.04
C LEU A 138 7.60 17.56 0.59
N GLY A 139 8.52 17.04 -0.22
CA GLY A 139 9.88 16.65 0.18
C GLY A 139 10.91 17.77 0.14
N GLN A 140 10.52 18.98 -0.25
CA GLN A 140 11.45 20.09 -0.46
C GLN A 140 11.96 20.66 0.87
N GLU A 141 13.28 20.69 1.07
CA GLU A 141 13.92 21.14 2.33
C GLU A 141 13.53 22.59 2.71
N LYS A 142 13.41 23.47 1.69
CA LYS A 142 12.99 24.87 1.83
C LYS A 142 11.64 25.07 2.54
N LEU A 143 10.80 24.03 2.60
CA LEU A 143 9.49 24.10 3.27
C LEU A 143 9.63 24.28 4.78
N VAL A 144 10.68 23.71 5.38
CA VAL A 144 10.91 23.78 6.82
C VAL A 144 11.80 24.98 7.18
N GLU A 145 12.76 25.34 6.33
CA GLU A 145 13.72 26.42 6.58
C GLU A 145 13.06 27.77 6.84
N LYS A 146 11.91 28.04 6.20
CA LYS A 146 11.16 29.30 6.33
C LYS A 146 10.14 29.30 7.48
N VAL A 147 10.06 28.21 8.24
CA VAL A 147 9.17 28.09 9.40
C VAL A 147 9.90 28.55 10.66
N ALA A 148 9.17 29.19 11.58
CA ALA A 148 9.69 29.59 12.88
C ALA A 148 10.32 28.38 13.60
N VAL A 149 11.51 28.57 14.20
CA VAL A 149 12.38 27.50 14.71
C VAL A 149 11.63 26.57 15.66
N GLU A 150 10.80 27.12 16.53
CA GLU A 150 10.01 26.39 17.50
C GLU A 150 8.95 25.45 16.87
N LYS A 151 8.56 25.68 15.61
CA LYS A 151 7.60 24.85 14.86
C LYS A 151 8.25 23.96 13.80
N GLN A 152 9.55 24.08 13.55
CA GLN A 152 10.24 23.33 12.49
C GLN A 152 10.16 21.82 12.70
N ARG A 153 10.31 21.36 13.95
CA ARG A 153 10.21 19.93 14.30
C ARG A 153 8.83 19.38 13.96
N ASP A 154 7.78 20.05 14.40
CA ASP A 154 6.40 19.61 14.20
C ASP A 154 6.01 19.69 12.73
N CYS A 155 6.44 20.75 12.03
CA CYS A 155 6.28 20.89 10.58
C CYS A 155 6.94 19.73 9.82
N LYS A 156 8.19 19.39 10.16
CA LYS A 156 8.90 18.25 9.55
C LYS A 156 8.17 16.93 9.81
N GLN A 157 7.71 16.69 11.03
CA GLN A 157 6.93 15.50 11.35
C GLN A 157 5.61 15.44 10.55
N LEU A 158 4.91 16.56 10.44
CA LEU A 158 3.65 16.65 9.70
C LEU A 158 3.85 16.44 8.19
N LEU A 159 4.93 16.98 7.61
CA LEU A 159 5.32 16.72 6.22
C LEU A 159 5.58 15.23 6.00
N THR A 160 6.40 14.59 6.86
CA THR A 160 6.70 13.16 6.76
C THR A 160 5.42 12.31 6.88
N GLN A 161 4.54 12.58 7.84
CA GLN A 161 3.28 11.83 7.96
C GLN A 161 2.33 12.08 6.79
N THR A 162 2.30 13.29 6.23
CA THR A 162 1.52 13.60 5.02
C THR A 162 2.03 12.82 3.82
N GLN A 163 3.36 12.71 3.64
CA GLN A 163 3.95 11.89 2.58
C GLN A 163 3.59 10.41 2.73
N HIS A 164 3.67 9.87 3.95
CA HIS A 164 3.27 8.48 4.22
C HIS A 164 1.78 8.24 3.93
N LEU A 165 0.92 9.18 4.33
CA LEU A 165 -0.51 9.15 4.06
C LEU A 165 -0.77 9.12 2.54
N ILE A 166 -0.11 9.97 1.75
CA ILE A 166 -0.27 9.99 0.29
C ILE A 166 0.25 8.70 -0.36
N MET A 167 1.45 8.23 0.01
CA MET A 167 2.02 7.00 -0.55
C MET A 167 1.14 5.78 -0.26
N SER A 168 0.51 5.74 0.92
CA SER A 168 -0.35 4.63 1.37
C SER A 168 -1.80 4.74 0.90
N ALA A 169 -2.19 5.83 0.22
CA ALA A 169 -3.56 6.06 -0.22
C ALA A 169 -3.98 5.05 -1.30
N LYS A 170 -5.16 4.44 -1.18
CA LYS A 170 -5.64 3.44 -2.15
C LYS A 170 -6.27 4.06 -3.39
N THR A 171 -6.76 5.29 -3.28
CA THR A 171 -7.58 5.96 -4.29
C THR A 171 -7.01 7.34 -4.63
N VAL A 172 -7.35 7.86 -5.81
CA VAL A 172 -7.08 9.27 -6.15
C VAL A 172 -7.83 10.19 -5.18
N SER A 173 -9.07 9.82 -4.85
CA SER A 173 -9.86 10.53 -3.84
C SER A 173 -9.09 10.69 -2.54
N ALA A 174 -8.51 9.59 -2.02
CA ALA A 174 -7.75 9.62 -0.77
C ALA A 174 -6.50 10.51 -0.87
N VAL A 175 -5.75 10.50 -1.98
CA VAL A 175 -4.61 11.41 -2.19
C VAL A 175 -5.04 12.88 -2.10
N ILE A 176 -6.13 13.24 -2.79
CA ILE A 176 -6.66 14.62 -2.78
C ILE A 176 -7.11 15.01 -1.38
N ALA A 177 -7.85 14.12 -0.70
CA ALA A 177 -8.35 14.37 0.65
C ALA A 177 -7.21 14.50 1.68
N SER A 178 -6.13 13.72 1.54
CA SER A 178 -4.92 13.83 2.35
C SER A 178 -4.28 15.21 2.20
N VAL A 179 -4.13 15.70 0.97
CA VAL A 179 -3.61 17.06 0.73
C VAL A 179 -4.52 18.12 1.37
N ALA A 180 -5.83 18.04 1.12
CA ALA A 180 -6.79 19.03 1.60
C ALA A 180 -6.85 19.08 3.13
N TYR A 181 -6.87 17.91 3.78
CA TYR A 181 -6.89 17.80 5.24
C TYR A 181 -5.56 18.25 5.86
N SER A 182 -4.42 17.87 5.27
CA SER A 182 -3.11 18.35 5.73
C SER A 182 -2.98 19.86 5.62
N ALA A 183 -3.49 20.49 4.56
CA ALA A 183 -3.50 21.95 4.41
C ALA A 183 -4.18 22.66 5.60
N ARG A 184 -5.27 22.07 6.13
CA ARG A 184 -5.90 22.54 7.37
C ARG A 184 -4.94 22.44 8.54
N VAL A 185 -4.34 21.27 8.78
CA VAL A 185 -3.46 21.07 9.94
C VAL A 185 -2.23 21.99 9.88
N PHE A 186 -1.63 22.21 8.70
CA PHE A 186 -0.55 23.18 8.53
C PHE A 186 -1.00 24.63 8.81
N THR A 187 -2.20 24.99 8.35
CA THR A 187 -2.78 26.32 8.60
C THR A 187 -3.03 26.52 10.10
N GLU A 188 -3.65 25.54 10.75
CA GLU A 188 -3.98 25.60 12.18
C GLU A 188 -2.75 25.56 13.08
N LEU A 189 -1.69 24.85 12.68
CA LEU A 189 -0.39 24.90 13.37
C LEU A 189 0.22 26.32 13.31
N GLY A 190 -0.28 27.18 12.43
CA GLY A 190 0.17 28.55 12.27
C GLY A 190 1.58 28.62 11.69
N VAL A 191 1.95 27.65 10.85
CA VAL A 191 3.14 27.77 9.97
C VAL A 191 2.82 28.59 8.71
N VAL A 192 1.53 28.89 8.50
CA VAL A 192 1.03 29.84 7.52
C VAL A 192 0.33 30.98 8.27
N THR A 193 0.62 32.24 7.95
CA THR A 193 0.00 33.39 8.62
C THR A 193 -0.64 34.35 7.61
N LYS A 194 -1.82 34.87 8.00
CA LYS A 194 -2.78 35.60 7.17
C LYS A 194 -2.31 36.97 6.62
N GLY A 195 -1.09 37.40 6.94
CA GLY A 195 -0.61 38.77 6.66
C GLY A 195 -0.11 38.99 5.24
N LYS A 196 0.44 37.95 4.61
CA LYS A 196 0.83 37.92 3.20
C LYS A 196 0.71 36.47 2.72
N ILE A 197 -0.37 36.20 2.01
CA ILE A 197 -0.75 34.87 1.51
C ILE A 197 0.37 34.26 0.63
N SER A 198 1.37 35.05 0.20
CA SER A 198 2.52 34.68 -0.63
C SER A 198 3.86 34.36 0.08
N ASP A 199 3.97 34.54 1.40
CA ASP A 199 5.32 34.67 2.02
C ASP A 199 5.87 33.40 2.70
N SER A 200 5.06 32.35 2.90
CA SER A 200 5.55 31.06 3.42
C SER A 200 5.58 29.98 2.33
N ALA A 201 6.67 29.19 2.32
CA ALA A 201 6.85 28.13 1.33
C ALA A 201 5.75 27.06 1.42
N ILE A 202 5.21 26.81 2.62
CA ILE A 202 4.07 25.91 2.84
C ILE A 202 2.78 26.48 2.24
N CYS A 203 2.55 27.80 2.27
CA CYS A 203 1.38 28.40 1.62
C CYS A 203 1.44 28.18 0.10
N ASN A 204 2.58 28.52 -0.51
CA ASN A 204 2.79 28.37 -1.96
C ASN A 204 2.70 26.91 -2.42
N LEU A 205 3.12 25.98 -1.55
CA LEU A 205 2.97 24.54 -1.80
C LEU A 205 1.50 24.16 -2.07
N PHE A 206 0.58 24.60 -1.20
CA PHE A 206 -0.85 24.26 -1.32
C PHE A 206 -1.63 25.20 -2.25
N GLU A 207 -1.18 26.44 -2.41
CA GLU A 207 -1.83 27.42 -3.29
C GLU A 207 -1.48 27.22 -4.77
N GLU A 208 -0.25 26.76 -5.07
CA GLU A 208 0.29 26.75 -6.42
C GLU A 208 0.94 25.41 -6.81
N ASP A 209 1.91 24.92 -6.05
CA ASP A 209 2.74 23.78 -6.49
C ASP A 209 1.95 22.47 -6.60
N ILE A 210 1.19 22.10 -5.57
CA ILE A 210 0.34 20.90 -5.59
C ILE A 210 -0.82 21.05 -6.60
N PRO A 211 -1.56 22.18 -6.66
CA PRO A 211 -2.54 22.40 -7.72
C PRO A 211 -1.98 22.26 -9.14
N LYS A 212 -0.73 22.68 -9.41
CA LYS A 212 -0.05 22.46 -10.70
C LYS A 212 0.22 20.98 -10.97
N VAL A 213 0.59 20.20 -9.96
CA VAL A 213 0.72 18.74 -10.09
C VAL A 213 -0.63 18.17 -10.52
N PHE A 214 -1.72 18.47 -9.81
CA PHE A 214 -3.05 17.97 -10.18
C PHE A 214 -3.50 18.40 -11.57
N ALA A 215 -3.21 19.65 -11.98
CA ALA A 215 -3.54 20.16 -13.30
C ALA A 215 -2.76 19.48 -14.45
N SER A 216 -1.51 19.08 -14.20
CA SER A 216 -0.64 18.45 -15.21
C SER A 216 -0.86 16.95 -15.34
N GLN A 217 -1.36 16.30 -14.28
CA GLN A 217 -1.58 14.86 -14.26
C GLN A 217 -2.73 14.44 -15.17
N LYS A 218 -2.41 13.63 -16.19
CA LYS A 218 -3.40 12.99 -17.05
C LYS A 218 -4.00 11.78 -16.36
N LEU A 219 -4.94 12.02 -15.45
CA LEU A 219 -5.80 10.98 -14.93
C LEU A 219 -6.75 10.60 -16.08
N ASN A 220 -6.80 9.34 -16.51
CA ASN A 220 -7.70 8.94 -17.59
C ASN A 220 -9.16 9.17 -17.14
N LEU A 221 -9.75 10.28 -17.56
CA LEU A 221 -11.13 10.68 -17.21
C LEU A 221 -12.19 10.04 -18.12
N GLY A 222 -11.76 9.24 -19.11
CA GLY A 222 -12.62 8.69 -20.17
C GLY A 222 -13.27 7.36 -19.82
N THR A 223 -14.08 6.85 -20.75
CA THR A 223 -14.75 5.54 -20.71
C THR A 223 -13.83 4.36 -21.01
N SER A 224 -12.52 4.59 -21.17
CA SER A 224 -11.54 3.54 -21.38
C SER A 224 -11.45 2.71 -20.11
N LEU A 225 -12.11 1.54 -20.09
CA LEU A 225 -11.88 0.52 -19.08
C LEU A 225 -10.38 0.26 -18.99
N ASN A 226 -9.82 0.33 -17.77
CA ASN A 226 -8.50 -0.22 -17.57
C ASN A 226 -8.59 -1.71 -17.91
N HIS A 227 -7.90 -2.10 -18.97
CA HIS A 227 -7.79 -3.48 -19.44
C HIS A 227 -7.31 -4.44 -18.33
N VAL A 228 -6.63 -3.89 -17.32
CA VAL A 228 -6.04 -4.62 -16.19
C VAL A 228 -6.82 -4.36 -14.88
N GLY A 229 -7.89 -3.55 -14.84
CA GLY A 229 -8.62 -3.25 -13.60
C GLY A 229 -8.09 -2.01 -12.85
N SER A 230 -8.91 -1.41 -12.01
CA SER A 230 -8.66 -0.07 -11.46
C SER A 230 -7.58 -0.09 -10.38
N ALA A 231 -6.77 0.98 -10.28
CA ALA A 231 -5.69 1.08 -9.30
C ALA A 231 -6.15 0.78 -7.86
N PHE A 232 -7.30 1.34 -7.46
CA PHE A 232 -7.83 1.15 -6.12
C PHE A 232 -8.22 -0.30 -5.80
N GLN A 233 -8.69 -1.06 -6.79
CA GLN A 233 -9.06 -2.46 -6.59
C GLN A 233 -7.82 -3.30 -6.28
N LEU A 234 -6.71 -3.00 -6.95
CA LEU A 234 -5.44 -3.68 -6.72
C LEU A 234 -4.83 -3.31 -5.36
N GLU A 235 -4.84 -2.03 -5.00
CA GLU A 235 -4.38 -1.56 -3.69
C GLU A 235 -5.22 -2.17 -2.55
N ASN A 236 -6.54 -2.35 -2.75
CA ASN A 236 -7.39 -3.06 -1.78
C ASN A 236 -6.92 -4.50 -1.54
N VAL A 237 -6.68 -5.27 -2.62
CA VAL A 237 -6.22 -6.67 -2.50
C VAL A 237 -4.84 -6.72 -1.85
N ARG A 238 -3.94 -5.81 -2.25
CA ARG A 238 -2.60 -5.68 -1.65
C ARG A 238 -2.68 -5.41 -0.14
N GLU A 239 -3.49 -4.43 0.28
CA GLU A 239 -3.64 -4.08 1.69
C GLU A 239 -4.25 -5.24 2.50
N GLN A 240 -5.27 -5.91 1.98
CA GLN A 240 -5.87 -7.07 2.65
C GLN A 240 -4.85 -8.21 2.83
N LEU A 241 -4.02 -8.49 1.82
CA LEU A 241 -2.96 -9.49 1.93
C LEU A 241 -1.90 -9.08 2.95
N ILE A 242 -1.46 -7.82 2.97
CA ILE A 242 -0.51 -7.31 3.98
C ILE A 242 -1.06 -7.57 5.38
N VAL A 243 -2.30 -7.15 5.66
CA VAL A 243 -2.93 -7.30 6.98
C VAL A 243 -2.97 -8.77 7.41
N ARG A 244 -3.34 -9.68 6.51
CA ARG A 244 -3.44 -11.12 6.84
C ARG A 244 -2.07 -11.77 7.03
N LEU A 245 -1.07 -11.39 6.24
CA LEU A 245 0.30 -11.86 6.43
C LEU A 245 0.89 -11.35 7.75
N GLU A 246 0.68 -10.08 8.09
CA GLU A 246 1.11 -9.52 9.37
C GLU A 246 0.44 -10.22 10.56
N ASP A 247 -0.88 -10.45 10.49
CA ASP A 247 -1.60 -11.18 11.54
C ASP A 247 -1.09 -12.64 11.66
N TYR A 248 -0.95 -13.34 10.53
CA TYR A 248 -0.36 -14.68 10.50
C TYR A 248 1.03 -14.69 11.14
N LEU A 249 1.91 -13.79 10.73
CA LEU A 249 3.27 -13.68 11.27
C LEU A 249 3.20 -13.40 12.78
N SER A 250 2.41 -12.43 13.23
CA SER A 250 2.29 -12.07 14.66
C SER A 250 1.86 -13.24 15.57
N ARG A 251 1.08 -14.19 15.02
CA ARG A 251 0.63 -15.39 15.75
C ARG A 251 1.67 -16.51 15.73
N ARG A 252 2.58 -16.52 14.75
CA ARG A 252 3.54 -17.63 14.51
C ARG A 252 4.98 -17.28 14.87
N ALA A 253 5.37 -16.02 14.79
CA ALA A 253 6.71 -15.54 15.03
C ALA A 253 6.73 -14.07 15.47
N ARG A 254 7.65 -13.76 16.38
CA ARG A 254 7.97 -12.41 16.78
C ARG A 254 9.10 -11.89 15.90
N LEU A 255 8.86 -10.79 15.19
CA LEU A 255 9.93 -10.03 14.54
C LEU A 255 10.86 -9.44 15.62
N LEU A 256 12.15 -9.69 15.50
CA LEU A 256 13.18 -9.15 16.39
C LEU A 256 13.78 -7.86 15.83
N ASP A 257 14.21 -7.91 14.57
CA ASP A 257 14.79 -6.78 13.85
C ASP A 257 14.56 -6.91 12.34
N GLU A 258 14.66 -5.77 11.65
CA GLU A 258 14.78 -5.68 10.20
C GLU A 258 16.08 -4.93 9.89
N VAL A 259 16.96 -5.53 9.10
CA VAL A 259 18.24 -4.99 8.70
C VAL A 259 18.22 -4.73 7.20
N VAL A 260 18.54 -3.51 6.79
CA VAL A 260 18.69 -3.11 5.40
C VAL A 260 20.17 -2.87 5.14
N THR A 261 20.78 -3.68 4.27
CA THR A 261 22.17 -3.52 3.82
C THR A 261 22.19 -2.97 2.41
N GLU A 262 22.66 -1.73 2.29
CA GLU A 262 22.92 -1.05 1.01
C GLU A 262 24.33 -1.43 0.52
N ASN A 263 24.53 -2.69 0.10
CA ASN A 263 25.78 -3.06 -0.55
C ASN A 263 25.73 -2.67 -2.04
N ASP A 264 26.89 -2.38 -2.64
CA ASP A 264 27.07 -1.77 -3.98
C ASP A 264 26.38 -2.49 -5.18
N GLN A 265 25.76 -3.66 -4.98
CA GLN A 265 25.16 -4.48 -6.05
C GLN A 265 23.68 -4.87 -5.82
N GLY A 266 23.07 -4.54 -4.67
CA GLY A 266 21.66 -4.86 -4.40
C GLY A 266 21.24 -4.45 -2.99
N GLY A 267 20.07 -3.82 -2.87
CA GLY A 267 19.50 -3.47 -1.57
C GLY A 267 19.00 -4.73 -0.88
N ASP A 268 19.81 -5.32 -0.01
CA ASP A 268 19.46 -6.52 0.74
C ASP A 268 18.66 -6.13 1.98
N VAL A 269 17.55 -6.82 2.21
CA VAL A 269 16.73 -6.65 3.41
C VAL A 269 16.63 -8.00 4.09
N SER A 270 16.88 -8.03 5.39
CA SER A 270 16.77 -9.23 6.22
C SER A 270 15.89 -8.95 7.42
N GLN A 271 15.02 -9.88 7.77
CA GLN A 271 14.18 -9.83 8.96
C GLN A 271 14.52 -11.02 9.84
N ARG A 272 14.83 -10.79 11.11
CA ARG A 272 15.06 -11.87 12.07
C ARG A 272 13.80 -12.14 12.86
N TYR A 273 13.44 -13.41 12.94
CA TYR A 273 12.25 -13.87 13.61
C TYR A 273 12.59 -14.87 14.71
N GLN A 274 11.86 -14.78 15.81
CA GLN A 274 11.81 -15.80 16.85
C GLN A 274 10.45 -16.49 16.80
N VAL A 275 10.44 -17.82 16.70
CA VAL A 275 9.19 -18.59 16.63
C VAL A 275 8.38 -18.44 17.92
N ILE A 276 7.06 -18.22 17.79
CA ILE A 276 6.15 -18.26 18.92
C ILE A 276 5.59 -19.68 19.02
N ASN A 277 5.93 -20.38 20.09
CA ASN A 277 5.39 -21.71 20.38
C ASN A 277 4.07 -21.56 21.16
N ARG A 278 2.93 -21.83 20.51
CA ARG A 278 1.62 -21.93 21.17
C ARG A 278 1.14 -23.37 21.39
N GLY A 279 2.02 -24.37 21.28
CA GLY A 279 1.69 -25.78 21.54
C GLY A 279 0.95 -26.51 20.41
N PHE A 280 0.60 -25.82 19.30
CA PHE A 280 -0.19 -26.41 18.20
C PHE A 280 0.61 -26.79 16.95
N PHE A 281 1.91 -26.47 16.87
CA PHE A 281 2.75 -26.83 15.72
C PHE A 281 3.80 -27.86 16.13
N TYR A 282 3.51 -29.11 15.81
CA TYR A 282 4.40 -30.25 16.09
C TYR A 282 5.54 -30.40 15.07
N ASN A 283 5.58 -29.56 14.02
CA ASN A 283 6.54 -29.60 12.93
C ASN A 283 7.24 -28.24 12.78
N LYS A 284 8.36 -28.09 13.49
CA LYS A 284 9.14 -26.86 13.56
C LYS A 284 9.68 -26.44 12.20
N ASP A 285 10.26 -27.38 11.45
CA ASP A 285 10.89 -27.09 10.16
C ASP A 285 9.88 -26.57 9.13
N LEU A 286 8.65 -27.10 9.18
CA LEU A 286 7.54 -26.61 8.37
C LEU A 286 7.09 -25.21 8.81
N GLN A 287 7.04 -24.94 10.12
CA GLN A 287 6.68 -23.62 10.65
C GLN A 287 7.71 -22.55 10.27
N GLU A 288 9.00 -22.80 10.46
CA GLU A 288 10.07 -21.87 10.10
C GLU A 288 10.06 -21.57 8.59
N ALA A 289 9.86 -22.60 7.75
CA ALA A 289 9.73 -22.43 6.30
C ALA A 289 8.53 -21.55 5.93
N ARG A 290 7.35 -21.79 6.52
CA ARG A 290 6.15 -20.98 6.26
C ARG A 290 6.29 -19.54 6.74
N VAL A 291 6.94 -19.30 7.88
CA VAL A 291 7.22 -17.93 8.33
C VAL A 291 8.18 -17.23 7.36
N ALA A 292 9.21 -17.92 6.87
CA ALA A 292 10.12 -17.37 5.87
C ALA A 292 9.40 -17.02 4.56
N ILE A 293 8.48 -17.87 4.08
CA ILE A 293 7.66 -17.61 2.88
C ILE A 293 6.77 -16.38 3.10
N ALA A 294 6.03 -16.35 4.21
CA ALA A 294 5.13 -15.25 4.54
C ALA A 294 5.88 -13.91 4.70
N SER A 295 7.04 -13.92 5.38
CA SER A 295 7.90 -12.76 5.54
C SER A 295 8.44 -12.27 4.19
N ARG A 296 8.94 -13.18 3.35
CA ARG A 296 9.45 -12.82 2.02
C ARG A 296 8.37 -12.16 1.16
N LEU A 297 7.17 -12.77 1.11
CA LEU A 297 6.04 -12.21 0.38
C LEU A 297 5.63 -10.84 0.95
N LEU A 298 5.58 -10.69 2.29
CA LEU A 298 5.26 -9.42 2.94
C LEU A 298 6.27 -8.32 2.56
N MET A 299 7.57 -8.61 2.68
CA MET A 299 8.63 -7.67 2.30
C MET A 299 8.53 -7.26 0.83
N GLN A 300 8.22 -8.23 -0.03
CA GLN A 300 7.99 -8.01 -1.45
C GLN A 300 6.80 -7.06 -1.70
N ILE A 301 5.62 -7.34 -1.16
CA ILE A 301 4.40 -6.53 -1.39
C ILE A 301 4.41 -5.17 -0.68
N GLU A 302 5.08 -5.04 0.46
CA GLU A 302 5.27 -3.75 1.14
C GLU A 302 6.21 -2.81 0.36
N ARG A 303 7.08 -3.39 -0.48
CA ARG A 303 8.09 -2.67 -1.29
C ARG A 303 7.75 -2.64 -2.79
N TYR A 304 6.68 -3.34 -3.22
CA TYR A 304 6.17 -3.22 -4.59
C TYR A 304 5.52 -1.87 -4.83
N GLN A 305 6.01 -1.17 -5.84
CA GLN A 305 5.28 -0.11 -6.51
C GLN A 305 4.46 -0.75 -7.62
N LEU A 306 3.15 -0.59 -7.58
CA LEU A 306 2.30 -1.13 -8.63
C LEU A 306 2.26 -0.09 -9.78
N CYS A 307 3.04 -0.29 -10.84
CA CYS A 307 3.33 0.60 -11.97
C CYS A 307 3.48 -0.14 -13.33
N ASP A 308 2.40 -0.49 -14.05
CA ASP A 308 2.53 -0.98 -15.44
C ASP A 308 3.56 -0.19 -16.26
N ARG A 309 4.59 -0.86 -16.79
CA ARG A 309 5.42 -0.27 -17.84
C ARG A 309 4.55 -0.14 -19.09
N GLU A 310 4.09 1.08 -19.38
CA GLU A 310 3.56 1.40 -20.70
C GLU A 310 4.62 1.07 -21.75
N GLY A 311 4.18 0.45 -22.84
CA GLY A 311 5.00 -0.03 -23.95
C GLY A 311 5.90 1.05 -24.55
N THR A 312 7.10 1.19 -23.99
CA THR A 312 8.25 1.67 -24.76
C THR A 312 8.66 0.52 -25.67
N GLY A 313 8.35 0.68 -26.96
CA GLY A 313 8.65 -0.26 -28.03
C GLY A 313 10.15 -0.44 -28.27
N THR A 314 10.83 -1.04 -27.30
CA THR A 314 12.14 -1.66 -27.49
C THR A 314 12.03 -3.12 -27.07
N PRO A 315 12.57 -4.05 -27.88
CA PRO A 315 12.35 -5.47 -27.69
C PRO A 315 12.91 -5.89 -26.34
N VAL A 316 12.19 -6.83 -25.74
CA VAL A 316 12.73 -7.78 -24.78
C VAL A 316 13.86 -8.51 -25.50
N ASP A 317 15.03 -7.90 -25.56
CA ASP A 317 16.22 -8.57 -26.02
C ASP A 317 16.66 -9.49 -24.90
N ASN A 318 16.22 -10.74 -25.08
CA ASN A 318 16.99 -11.94 -24.82
C ASN A 318 17.70 -11.97 -23.47
N ASP A 319 16.93 -12.13 -22.40
CA ASP A 319 17.14 -13.26 -21.51
C ASP A 319 15.99 -13.39 -20.52
N ARG A 320 15.27 -14.52 -20.61
CA ARG A 320 14.60 -15.05 -19.42
C ARG A 320 15.64 -15.13 -18.31
N LYS A 321 15.43 -14.41 -17.21
CA LYS A 321 15.81 -14.88 -15.87
C LYS A 321 15.06 -14.12 -14.77
N ALA A 322 13.77 -14.44 -14.67
CA ALA A 322 13.17 -14.65 -13.36
C ALA A 322 14.09 -15.60 -12.57
N LYS A 323 14.75 -15.07 -11.52
CA LYS A 323 15.20 -15.80 -10.32
C LYS A 323 15.93 -14.94 -9.30
N ASN A 324 16.39 -13.72 -9.60
CA ASN A 324 17.04 -12.83 -8.62
C ASN A 324 16.94 -11.36 -9.05
N GLY A 325 16.17 -10.56 -8.30
CA GLY A 325 16.41 -9.12 -8.16
C GLY A 325 15.98 -8.19 -9.30
N ASP A 326 14.78 -8.32 -9.86
CA ASP A 326 14.15 -7.26 -10.66
C ASP A 326 13.18 -6.41 -9.83
N THR A 327 13.04 -5.12 -10.14
CA THR A 327 11.98 -4.27 -9.57
C THR A 327 10.67 -4.69 -10.20
N ILE A 328 9.72 -5.02 -9.35
CA ILE A 328 8.47 -5.73 -9.67
C ILE A 328 7.39 -4.65 -9.73
N ASP A 329 7.38 -3.99 -10.88
CA ASP A 329 6.60 -2.78 -11.03
C ASP A 329 5.18 -3.08 -11.52
N THR A 330 4.63 -4.29 -11.61
CA THR A 330 3.33 -4.47 -12.30
C THR A 330 2.32 -5.36 -11.55
N PRO A 331 1.01 -5.28 -11.85
CA PRO A 331 0.02 -6.28 -11.44
C PRO A 331 0.45 -7.74 -11.62
N GLN A 332 1.17 -8.04 -12.71
CA GLN A 332 1.69 -9.39 -13.05
C GLN A 332 2.77 -9.86 -12.09
N HIS A 333 3.39 -8.88 -11.47
CA HIS A 333 4.58 -8.94 -10.68
C HIS A 333 4.17 -9.20 -9.22
N PHE A 334 3.11 -8.52 -8.76
CA PHE A 334 2.36 -8.93 -7.57
C PHE A 334 1.79 -10.36 -7.72
N ALA A 335 1.15 -10.67 -8.86
CA ALA A 335 0.64 -12.02 -9.10
C ALA A 335 1.74 -13.08 -9.11
N GLN A 336 2.90 -12.80 -9.73
CA GLN A 336 4.03 -13.73 -9.74
C GLN A 336 4.53 -13.99 -8.32
N ALA A 337 4.72 -12.95 -7.51
CA ALA A 337 5.15 -13.11 -6.13
C ALA A 337 4.17 -13.96 -5.31
N LEU A 338 2.87 -13.78 -5.56
CA LEU A 338 1.83 -14.58 -4.94
C LEU A 338 1.89 -16.05 -5.39
N ILE A 339 2.08 -16.31 -6.68
CA ILE A 339 2.22 -17.68 -7.23
C ILE A 339 3.48 -18.35 -6.70
N ASP A 340 4.62 -17.66 -6.71
CA ASP A 340 5.88 -18.16 -6.17
C ASP A 340 5.73 -18.54 -4.69
N ALA A 341 5.02 -17.72 -3.90
CA ALA A 341 4.73 -18.04 -2.51
C ALA A 341 3.80 -19.24 -2.33
N ILE A 342 2.81 -19.43 -3.23
CA ILE A 342 1.95 -20.61 -3.24
C ILE A 342 2.76 -21.86 -3.56
N GLU A 343 3.58 -21.81 -4.61
CA GLU A 343 4.46 -22.91 -5.02
C GLU A 343 5.46 -23.25 -3.92
N ASP A 344 6.12 -22.26 -3.32
CA ASP A 344 7.03 -22.46 -2.19
C ASP A 344 6.32 -23.07 -0.99
N ASN A 345 5.07 -22.68 -0.71
CA ASN A 345 4.29 -23.26 0.39
C ASN A 345 3.91 -24.73 0.11
N LEU A 346 3.53 -25.07 -1.13
CA LEU A 346 3.24 -26.44 -1.54
C LEU A 346 4.51 -27.30 -1.50
N ASN A 347 5.60 -26.81 -2.09
CA ASN A 347 6.89 -27.48 -2.10
C ASN A 347 7.43 -27.72 -0.67
N CYS A 348 7.28 -26.74 0.24
CA CYS A 348 7.73 -26.93 1.61
C CYS A 348 6.82 -27.90 2.38
N PHE A 349 5.51 -27.91 2.09
CA PHE A 349 4.59 -28.91 2.63
C PHE A 349 4.98 -30.32 2.18
N GLU A 350 5.13 -30.57 0.88
CA GLU A 350 5.52 -31.90 0.37
C GLU A 350 6.84 -32.41 0.96
N LYS A 351 7.82 -31.53 1.15
CA LYS A 351 9.16 -31.91 1.64
C LYS A 351 9.24 -32.07 3.15
N LYS A 352 8.47 -31.28 3.92
CA LYS A 352 8.65 -31.16 5.38
C LYS A 352 7.45 -31.67 6.16
N ALA A 353 6.27 -31.79 5.58
CA ALA A 353 5.07 -32.24 6.27
C ALA A 353 5.15 -33.73 6.62
N ARG A 354 4.51 -34.07 7.73
CA ARG A 354 4.20 -35.45 8.10
C ARG A 354 2.77 -35.75 7.68
N VAL A 355 2.41 -37.03 7.71
CA VAL A 355 1.07 -37.52 7.35
C VAL A 355 -0.08 -36.82 8.09
N VAL A 356 0.18 -36.32 9.32
CA VAL A 356 -0.82 -35.63 10.15
C VAL A 356 -0.88 -34.11 9.93
N ASP A 357 0.09 -33.54 9.22
CA ASP A 357 0.16 -32.10 9.02
C ASP A 357 -0.76 -31.68 7.84
N GLN A 358 -1.33 -30.48 7.90
CA GLN A 358 -2.21 -29.91 6.87
C GLN A 358 -1.54 -28.75 6.12
N LEU A 359 -2.06 -28.40 4.95
CA LEU A 359 -1.64 -27.23 4.16
C LEU A 359 -1.71 -25.93 4.98
N GLY A 360 -2.67 -25.85 5.90
CA GLY A 360 -2.72 -24.85 6.95
C GLY A 360 -3.03 -23.43 6.49
N GLU A 361 -3.12 -22.55 7.48
CA GLU A 361 -3.60 -21.17 7.34
C GLU A 361 -2.87 -20.30 6.32
N LEU A 362 -1.54 -20.46 6.16
CA LEU A 362 -0.81 -19.70 5.15
C LEU A 362 -1.31 -20.03 3.75
N HIS A 363 -1.64 -21.30 3.47
CA HIS A 363 -2.19 -21.70 2.18
C HIS A 363 -3.54 -21.03 1.92
N GLU A 364 -4.43 -21.00 2.91
CA GLU A 364 -5.73 -20.34 2.82
C GLU A 364 -5.59 -18.84 2.52
N ILE A 365 -4.67 -18.15 3.21
CA ILE A 365 -4.38 -16.72 2.97
C ILE A 365 -3.95 -16.48 1.53
N LEU A 366 -3.01 -17.30 1.02
CA LEU A 366 -2.48 -17.16 -0.33
C LEU A 366 -3.54 -17.48 -1.39
N MET A 367 -4.36 -18.50 -1.18
CA MET A 367 -5.43 -18.90 -2.11
C MET A 367 -6.56 -17.87 -2.16
N GLU A 368 -6.95 -17.30 -1.02
CA GLU A 368 -7.96 -16.24 -1.00
C GLU A 368 -7.47 -14.98 -1.72
N ALA A 369 -6.22 -14.57 -1.47
CA ALA A 369 -5.62 -13.45 -2.20
C ALA A 369 -5.55 -13.72 -3.71
N ARG A 370 -5.26 -14.97 -4.11
CA ARG A 370 -5.24 -15.40 -5.51
C ARG A 370 -6.62 -15.25 -6.14
N GLU A 371 -7.67 -15.73 -5.47
CA GLU A 371 -9.06 -15.59 -5.92
C GLU A 371 -9.49 -14.12 -6.03
N GLN A 372 -9.17 -13.31 -5.03
CA GLN A 372 -9.47 -11.88 -5.03
C GLN A 372 -8.77 -11.14 -6.18
N MET A 373 -7.50 -11.42 -6.44
CA MET A 373 -6.81 -10.92 -7.63
C MET A 373 -7.55 -11.34 -8.90
N GLY A 374 -7.97 -12.61 -9.00
CA GLY A 374 -8.76 -13.11 -10.13
C GLY A 374 -10.09 -12.38 -10.38
N VAL A 375 -10.69 -11.76 -9.34
CA VAL A 375 -11.90 -10.93 -9.47
C VAL A 375 -11.57 -9.54 -10.03
N VAL A 376 -10.44 -8.95 -9.66
CA VAL A 376 -10.00 -7.64 -10.18
C VAL A 376 -9.68 -7.74 -11.69
N TYR A 377 -9.07 -8.84 -12.12
CA TYR A 377 -8.63 -9.06 -13.50
C TYR A 377 -9.65 -9.86 -14.30
N THR A 378 -10.72 -9.20 -14.76
CA THR A 378 -11.81 -9.84 -15.51
C THR A 378 -11.52 -10.08 -16.99
N GLN A 379 -10.56 -9.35 -17.58
CA GLN A 379 -10.24 -9.45 -19.01
C GLN A 379 -8.98 -10.29 -19.26
N THR A 380 -8.96 -10.99 -20.40
CA THR A 380 -7.85 -11.78 -20.97
C THR A 380 -6.74 -10.87 -21.50
N VAL A 381 -6.26 -9.94 -20.69
CA VAL A 381 -5.29 -8.92 -21.13
C VAL A 381 -3.88 -9.44 -20.86
N LYS A 382 -3.15 -9.68 -21.95
CA LYS A 382 -1.73 -10.05 -21.94
C LYS A 382 -0.91 -8.77 -21.74
N VAL A 383 -0.30 -8.63 -20.58
CA VAL A 383 0.65 -7.55 -20.31
C VAL A 383 2.05 -8.17 -20.28
N GLY A 384 2.78 -8.02 -21.38
CA GLY A 384 4.21 -8.38 -21.44
C GLY A 384 4.57 -9.88 -21.33
N GLY A 385 3.62 -10.80 -21.45
CA GLY A 385 3.85 -12.25 -21.31
C GLY A 385 3.02 -13.13 -22.27
N ARG A 386 3.30 -14.43 -22.28
CA ARG A 386 2.53 -15.41 -23.08
C ARG A 386 1.11 -15.63 -22.55
N TYR A 387 0.94 -15.45 -21.23
CA TYR A 387 -0.30 -15.67 -20.49
C TYR A 387 -0.92 -14.35 -20.04
N ASN A 388 -2.25 -14.30 -19.97
CA ASN A 388 -2.96 -13.22 -19.28
C ASN A 388 -2.84 -13.38 -17.75
N LEU A 389 -3.19 -12.36 -16.98
CA LEU A 389 -2.99 -12.39 -15.53
C LEU A 389 -3.84 -13.44 -14.79
N LYS A 390 -5.04 -13.75 -15.29
CA LYS A 390 -5.90 -14.81 -14.75
C LYS A 390 -5.37 -16.21 -15.09
N GLU A 391 -4.78 -16.39 -16.28
CA GLU A 391 -4.02 -17.57 -16.70
C GLU A 391 -2.75 -17.74 -15.86
N GLN A 392 -2.03 -16.65 -15.59
CA GLN A 392 -0.86 -16.65 -14.72
C GLN A 392 -1.26 -17.11 -13.31
N LEU A 393 -2.36 -16.57 -12.79
CA LEU A 393 -2.96 -17.02 -11.52
C LEU A 393 -3.57 -18.43 -11.63
N GLY A 394 -3.62 -19.10 -12.79
CA GLY A 394 -4.20 -20.43 -12.96
C GLY A 394 -5.70 -20.54 -12.60
N LEU A 395 -6.47 -19.47 -12.79
CA LEU A 395 -7.89 -19.36 -12.39
C LEU A 395 -8.87 -19.51 -13.56
N GLU A 396 -8.52 -20.25 -14.61
CA GLU A 396 -9.44 -20.52 -15.72
C GLU A 396 -10.68 -21.28 -15.22
N LYS A 397 -11.88 -20.82 -15.63
CA LYS A 397 -13.12 -21.57 -15.46
C LYS A 397 -13.33 -22.49 -16.67
N GLY A 398 -13.07 -23.78 -16.46
CA GLY A 398 -13.90 -24.90 -16.96
C GLY A 398 -13.73 -25.32 -18.42
N SER A 399 -13.23 -26.54 -18.60
CA SER A 399 -13.82 -27.47 -19.56
C SER A 399 -15.35 -27.47 -19.35
N GLN A 400 -16.09 -26.90 -20.31
CA GLN A 400 -17.48 -27.29 -20.49
C GLN A 400 -17.47 -28.80 -20.78
N PRO A 401 -18.23 -29.65 -20.06
CA PRO A 401 -18.53 -30.95 -20.61
C PRO A 401 -19.24 -30.70 -21.93
N ALA A 402 -18.71 -31.28 -23.01
CA ALA A 402 -19.34 -31.23 -24.31
C ALA A 402 -20.80 -31.68 -24.14
N MET A 403 -21.74 -30.78 -24.39
CA MET A 403 -23.11 -31.21 -24.67
C MET A 403 -23.04 -31.94 -26.01
N THR A 404 -22.93 -33.26 -25.95
CA THR A 404 -23.23 -34.14 -27.08
C THR A 404 -24.69 -33.97 -27.43
N HIS A 405 -24.93 -33.71 -28.71
CA HIS A 405 -26.21 -33.62 -29.38
C HIS A 405 -27.10 -34.85 -29.17
#